data_AF-A0A832ZY11-F1
#
_entry.id   AF-A0A832ZY11-F1
#
_cell.length_a   1.000
_cell.length_b   1.000
_cell.length_c   1.000
_cell.angle_alpha   90.00
_cell.angle_beta   90.00
_cell.angle_gamma   90.00
#
_symmetry.space_group_name_H-M   'P 1'
#
loop_
_entity.id
_entity.type
_entity.pdbx_description
1 polymer ?
#
loop_
_entity_poly.entity_id
_entity_poly.type
_entity_poly.pdbx_seq_one_letter_code
_entity_poly.pdbx_strand_id
1 'polypeptide(L)'
;INCIDRNKPVILCIGHNVIPSTYIIDYMEEKGLEEEIEVCGICCTALDATRYSKDAKIVGPLSRQLMFIRSGVADVIVVDEQCIRLDILEEARRTGAVVIATNDKMCLGLEDLSHLSEDEIISRILREGAGLILEESKVGKVAVELARIVFRSRRKMKERCLPALEEIRALANRCTECGWCNRVCPNSFPVMESIVEAKEGRFEKLADLYKKCYSCGRCESECERNLPIVSMITKAGELYHTLEFKVRAGRGPIQDVEIRKVGAPIVFGEIPGVVAFAGCTNYPNGEEELALMAKELLERKYIVVAAGCASMSIGMWKDSDGKTLYEKYPGEFQAGGLINAGPCLSNCHVSGAAIKIANIFAKLPLEGNFAQVADYILNRVGAVGVAWGAMSQKAVAIATGFNRWGIPVIVGPHGIKYRRLYLSDGEDFEVYDRKLKKVMRIDPTPEHLITAAENFKECLCTIPKLCMRPNDGSRGRSMKVYHYVTLYEKYFNCMPPDLEKFIRTEKDIPFMLKDKILEYLKEKGWEPRKEIPQEPTLLY
;
A
#
# COMPACT_ATOMS: atom_id res chain seq x y z
N ILE A 1 -15.90 -2.81 3.17
CA ILE A 1 -16.94 -2.77 4.25
C ILE A 1 -18.25 -3.40 3.76
N ASN A 2 -18.78 -2.99 2.61
CA ASN A 2 -20.07 -3.50 2.11
C ASN A 2 -20.08 -4.99 1.70
N CYS A 3 -18.91 -5.62 1.58
CA CYS A 3 -18.78 -7.06 1.31
C CYS A 3 -19.13 -7.96 2.51
N ILE A 4 -19.23 -7.41 3.73
CA ILE A 4 -19.52 -8.17 4.95
C ILE A 4 -21.03 -8.19 5.19
N ASP A 5 -21.63 -9.38 5.35
CA ASP A 5 -23.04 -9.50 5.69
C ASP A 5 -23.28 -9.11 7.16
N ARG A 6 -23.97 -7.99 7.35
CA ARG A 6 -24.27 -7.44 8.69
C ARG A 6 -25.32 -8.26 9.45
N ASN A 7 -26.03 -9.16 8.77
CA ASN A 7 -27.06 -10.02 9.37
C ASN A 7 -26.48 -11.33 9.94
N LYS A 8 -25.17 -11.55 9.80
CA LYS A 8 -24.44 -12.68 10.39
C LYS A 8 -23.58 -12.20 11.56
N PRO A 9 -23.20 -13.08 12.49
CA PRO A 9 -22.11 -12.82 13.43
C PRO A 9 -20.82 -12.49 12.67
N VAL A 10 -20.11 -11.43 13.09
CA VAL A 10 -18.89 -10.97 12.43
C VAL A 10 -17.70 -11.01 13.38
N ILE A 11 -16.67 -11.75 12.98
CA ILE A 11 -15.36 -11.79 13.63
C ILE A 11 -14.39 -10.95 12.80
N LEU A 12 -13.79 -9.94 13.44
CA LEU A 12 -12.82 -9.05 12.84
C LEU A 12 -11.42 -9.34 13.37
N CYS A 13 -10.52 -9.80 12.50
CA CYS A 13 -9.11 -10.00 12.81
C CYS A 13 -8.28 -8.77 12.40
N ILE A 14 -7.43 -8.25 13.29
CA ILE A 14 -6.60 -7.08 12.98
C ILE A 14 -5.14 -7.28 13.39
N GLY A 15 -4.25 -7.15 12.41
CA GLY A 15 -2.81 -7.20 12.60
C GLY A 15 -2.09 -7.84 11.41
N HIS A 16 -1.17 -8.75 11.71
CA HIS A 16 -0.15 -9.34 10.85
C HIS A 16 0.03 -10.85 11.01
N ASN A 17 0.00 -11.38 12.23
CA ASN A 17 0.11 -12.83 12.44
C ASN A 17 -1.23 -13.49 12.07
N VAL A 18 -1.19 -14.43 11.12
CA VAL A 18 -2.40 -15.08 10.60
C VAL A 18 -2.90 -16.20 11.51
N ILE A 19 -2.06 -16.74 12.40
CA ILE A 19 -2.37 -17.94 13.19
C ILE A 19 -3.70 -17.84 13.97
N PRO A 20 -4.04 -16.74 14.66
CA PRO A 20 -5.34 -16.61 15.30
C PRO A 20 -6.50 -16.76 14.31
N SER A 21 -6.37 -16.18 13.11
CA SER A 21 -7.41 -16.28 12.08
C SER A 21 -7.53 -17.68 11.47
N THR A 22 -6.43 -18.45 11.36
CA THR A 22 -6.50 -19.82 10.85
C THR A 22 -7.25 -20.72 11.83
N TYR A 23 -6.99 -20.63 13.14
CA TYR A 23 -7.74 -21.41 14.14
C TYR A 23 -9.24 -21.07 14.16
N ILE A 24 -9.60 -19.81 13.91
CA ILE A 24 -11.01 -19.38 13.78
C ILE A 24 -11.65 -20.03 12.55
N ILE A 25 -10.97 -19.99 11.42
CA ILE A 25 -11.45 -20.58 10.16
C ILE A 25 -11.57 -22.10 10.30
N ASP A 26 -10.53 -22.78 10.80
CA ASP A 26 -10.52 -24.23 11.00
C ASP A 26 -11.67 -24.67 11.91
N TYR A 27 -11.90 -23.97 13.03
CA TYR A 27 -13.02 -24.27 13.92
C TYR A 27 -14.37 -24.07 13.24
N MET A 28 -14.52 -23.05 12.40
CA MET A 28 -15.75 -22.84 11.63
C MET A 28 -15.99 -23.96 10.63
N GLU A 29 -14.96 -24.39 9.91
CA GLU A 29 -15.01 -25.50 8.95
C GLU A 29 -15.35 -26.82 9.65
N GLU A 30 -14.70 -27.13 10.77
CA GLU A 30 -14.99 -28.32 11.58
C GLU A 30 -16.43 -28.37 12.11
N LYS A 31 -17.08 -27.20 12.27
CA LYS A 31 -18.46 -27.08 12.76
C LYS A 31 -19.49 -26.83 11.66
N GLY A 32 -19.09 -26.68 10.40
CA GLY A 32 -19.98 -26.35 9.29
C GLY A 32 -20.63 -24.96 9.42
N LEU A 33 -19.89 -23.96 9.94
CA LEU A 33 -20.37 -22.61 10.24
C LEU A 33 -19.92 -21.53 9.23
N GLU A 34 -19.27 -21.93 8.14
CA GLU A 34 -18.66 -21.02 7.14
C GLU A 34 -19.71 -20.10 6.48
N GLU A 35 -20.92 -20.62 6.25
CA GLU A 35 -22.02 -19.86 5.68
C GLU A 35 -22.82 -19.08 6.74
N GLU A 36 -22.59 -19.34 8.03
CA GLU A 36 -23.31 -18.71 9.13
C GLU A 36 -22.58 -17.51 9.73
N ILE A 37 -21.24 -17.49 9.68
CA ILE A 37 -20.40 -16.51 10.36
C ILE A 37 -19.45 -15.85 9.37
N GLU A 38 -19.29 -14.54 9.49
CA GLU A 38 -18.38 -13.76 8.67
C GLU A 38 -17.02 -13.60 9.38
N VAL A 39 -15.95 -14.06 8.76
CA VAL A 39 -14.57 -13.77 9.19
C VAL A 39 -13.96 -12.74 8.24
N CYS A 40 -13.48 -11.64 8.80
CA CYS A 40 -12.90 -10.58 8.02
C CYS A 40 -11.68 -9.97 8.67
N GLY A 41 -10.82 -9.35 7.86
CA GLY A 41 -9.54 -8.83 8.33
C GLY A 41 -9.27 -7.37 7.97
N ILE A 42 -8.42 -6.73 8.78
CA ILE A 42 -7.77 -5.45 8.49
C ILE A 42 -6.25 -5.61 8.57
N CYS A 43 -5.51 -4.87 7.74
CA CYS A 43 -4.03 -4.96 7.62
C CYS A 43 -3.56 -6.32 7.04
N CYS A 44 -2.33 -6.74 7.34
CA CYS A 44 -1.71 -7.88 6.65
C CYS A 44 -2.42 -9.20 6.94
N THR A 45 -2.92 -9.40 8.16
CA THR A 45 -3.65 -10.61 8.54
C THR A 45 -4.87 -10.83 7.64
N ALA A 46 -5.49 -9.75 7.12
CA ALA A 46 -6.57 -9.87 6.14
C ALA A 46 -6.11 -10.53 4.84
N LEU A 47 -4.94 -10.15 4.32
CA LEU A 47 -4.40 -10.74 3.10
C LEU A 47 -4.03 -12.19 3.33
N ASP A 48 -3.40 -12.51 4.46
CA ASP A 48 -3.01 -13.89 4.77
C ASP A 48 -4.21 -14.80 5.06
N ALA A 49 -5.24 -14.31 5.76
CA ALA A 49 -6.49 -15.05 5.94
C ALA A 49 -7.14 -15.39 4.59
N THR A 50 -7.18 -14.45 3.64
CA THR A 50 -7.70 -14.72 2.28
C THR A 50 -6.78 -15.58 1.39
N ARG A 51 -5.52 -15.78 1.80
CA ARG A 51 -4.64 -16.78 1.17
C ARG A 51 -4.90 -18.17 1.74
N TYR A 52 -5.38 -18.25 2.97
CA TYR A 52 -5.71 -19.49 3.66
C TYR A 52 -7.10 -20.01 3.27
N SER A 53 -8.13 -19.16 3.34
CA SER A 53 -9.51 -19.51 2.98
C SER A 53 -10.15 -18.47 2.06
N LYS A 54 -10.96 -18.97 1.13
CA LYS A 54 -11.75 -18.15 0.18
C LYS A 54 -12.95 -17.45 0.83
N ASP A 55 -13.37 -17.93 2.00
CA ASP A 55 -14.57 -17.44 2.70
C ASP A 55 -14.23 -16.26 3.62
N ALA A 56 -12.94 -16.06 3.92
CA ALA A 56 -12.45 -14.87 4.60
C ALA A 56 -12.55 -13.62 3.69
N LYS A 57 -12.88 -12.47 4.29
CA LYS A 57 -13.05 -11.20 3.57
C LYS A 57 -12.07 -10.11 4.02
N ILE A 58 -11.72 -9.22 3.10
CA ILE A 58 -10.88 -8.06 3.40
C ILE A 58 -11.77 -6.85 3.67
N VAL A 59 -11.71 -6.32 4.90
CA VAL A 59 -12.37 -5.05 5.23
C VAL A 59 -11.64 -3.89 4.56
N GLY A 60 -10.31 -3.91 4.64
CA GLY A 60 -9.46 -2.92 4.02
C GLY A 60 -8.13 -2.73 4.76
N PRO A 61 -7.38 -1.69 4.37
CA PRO A 61 -6.09 -1.40 4.98
C PRO A 61 -6.23 -0.65 6.31
N LEU A 62 -5.11 -0.28 6.93
CA LEU A 62 -5.06 0.37 8.26
C LEU A 62 -5.99 1.58 8.41
N SER A 63 -6.13 2.41 7.36
CA SER A 63 -7.02 3.58 7.34
C SER A 63 -8.49 3.26 7.60
N ARG A 64 -8.90 1.99 7.52
CA ARG A 64 -10.29 1.54 7.71
C ARG A 64 -10.58 1.03 9.12
N GLN A 65 -9.56 0.91 9.98
CA GLN A 65 -9.69 0.31 11.32
C GLN A 65 -10.74 1.02 12.17
N LEU A 66 -10.60 2.34 12.39
CA LEU A 66 -11.52 3.06 13.26
C LEU A 66 -12.93 3.15 12.67
N MET A 67 -13.05 3.40 11.37
CA MET A 67 -14.34 3.47 10.68
C MET A 67 -15.12 2.16 10.79
N PHE A 68 -14.46 1.02 10.59
CA PHE A 68 -15.11 -0.28 10.65
C PHE A 68 -15.43 -0.72 12.08
N ILE A 69 -14.60 -0.38 13.06
CA ILE A 69 -14.94 -0.63 14.47
C ILE A 69 -16.18 0.18 14.84
N ARG A 70 -16.19 1.48 14.55
CA ARG A 70 -17.30 2.39 14.90
C ARG A 70 -18.59 2.17 14.12
N SER A 71 -18.53 1.51 12.97
CA SER A 71 -19.76 1.06 12.28
C SER A 71 -20.55 0.05 13.11
N GLY A 72 -19.92 -0.57 14.11
CA GLY A 72 -20.55 -1.54 14.99
C GLY A 72 -20.80 -2.90 14.34
N VAL A 73 -20.28 -3.13 13.13
CA VAL A 73 -20.48 -4.36 12.37
C VAL A 73 -19.84 -5.56 13.08
N ALA A 74 -18.64 -5.39 13.65
CA ALA A 74 -17.91 -6.44 14.35
C ALA A 74 -18.57 -6.83 15.70
N ASP A 75 -18.76 -8.13 15.91
CA ASP A 75 -19.21 -8.71 17.18
C ASP A 75 -18.02 -9.01 18.10
N VAL A 76 -17.00 -9.64 17.52
CA VAL A 76 -15.73 -9.97 18.17
C VAL A 76 -14.60 -9.32 17.38
N ILE A 77 -13.66 -8.69 18.09
CA ILE A 77 -12.45 -8.12 17.51
C ILE A 77 -11.27 -8.91 18.06
N VAL A 78 -10.56 -9.61 17.19
CA VAL A 78 -9.36 -10.38 17.51
C VAL A 78 -8.16 -9.57 17.05
N VAL A 79 -7.25 -9.25 17.97
CA VAL A 79 -6.05 -8.47 17.67
C VAL A 79 -4.80 -9.32 17.88
N ASP A 80 -3.85 -9.19 16.96
CA ASP A 80 -2.53 -9.82 17.06
C ASP A 80 -1.46 -8.75 17.40
N GLU A 81 -0.50 -8.48 16.52
CA GLU A 81 0.56 -7.50 16.65
C GLU A 81 0.66 -6.54 15.44
N GLN A 82 1.28 -5.38 15.69
CA GLN A 82 1.68 -4.37 14.71
C GLN A 82 0.54 -3.69 13.93
N CYS A 83 0.62 -2.36 13.82
CA CYS A 83 -0.40 -1.54 13.12
C CYS A 83 -1.82 -1.75 13.66
N ILE A 84 -1.94 -1.93 14.98
CA ILE A 84 -3.22 -1.98 15.69
C ILE A 84 -3.32 -0.69 16.48
N ARG A 85 -4.48 -0.02 16.41
CA ARG A 85 -4.73 1.17 17.22
C ARG A 85 -4.73 0.83 18.72
N LEU A 86 -4.18 1.74 19.53
CA LEU A 86 -4.09 1.58 20.97
C LEU A 86 -5.44 1.82 21.69
N ASP A 87 -6.36 2.55 21.07
CA ASP A 87 -7.69 2.84 21.61
C ASP A 87 -8.74 1.77 21.29
N ILE A 88 -8.31 0.59 20.80
CA ILE A 88 -9.22 -0.45 20.32
C ILE A 88 -10.17 -0.97 21.41
N LEU A 89 -9.73 -1.06 22.66
CA LEU A 89 -10.60 -1.46 23.78
C LEU A 89 -11.71 -0.44 24.03
N GLU A 90 -11.37 0.85 23.97
CA GLU A 90 -12.33 1.93 24.21
C GLU A 90 -13.37 1.97 23.08
N GLU A 91 -12.92 1.89 21.84
CA GLU A 91 -13.78 1.92 20.66
C GLU A 91 -14.65 0.65 20.54
N ALA A 92 -14.12 -0.51 20.93
CA ALA A 92 -14.91 -1.75 21.01
C ALA A 92 -16.04 -1.64 22.05
N ARG A 93 -15.73 -1.12 23.25
CA ARG A 93 -16.73 -0.91 24.31
C ARG A 93 -17.86 0.02 23.87
N ARG A 94 -17.55 1.10 23.15
CA ARG A 94 -18.56 2.04 22.63
C ARG A 94 -19.55 1.40 21.67
N THR A 95 -19.13 0.37 20.94
CA THR A 95 -20.00 -0.37 20.03
C THR A 95 -20.63 -1.61 20.66
N GLY A 96 -20.14 -2.04 21.83
CA GLY A 96 -20.52 -3.27 22.52
C GLY A 96 -19.73 -4.50 22.06
N ALA A 97 -18.73 -4.35 21.19
CA ALA A 97 -17.90 -5.47 20.74
C ALA A 97 -17.00 -5.97 21.86
N VAL A 98 -16.71 -7.27 21.82
CA VAL A 98 -15.73 -7.88 22.72
C VAL A 98 -14.38 -8.01 22.04
N VAL A 99 -13.29 -7.94 22.80
CA VAL A 99 -11.93 -7.97 22.28
C VAL A 99 -11.16 -9.19 22.77
N ILE A 100 -10.47 -9.86 21.85
CA ILE A 100 -9.52 -10.93 22.16
C ILE A 100 -8.14 -10.44 21.74
N ALA A 101 -7.24 -10.22 22.69
CA ALA A 101 -5.82 -10.04 22.40
C ALA A 101 -5.15 -11.41 22.32
N THR A 102 -4.26 -11.60 21.35
CA THR A 102 -3.66 -12.93 21.07
C THR A 102 -2.14 -12.93 21.06
N ASN A 103 -1.51 -11.80 21.36
CA ASN A 103 -0.06 -11.64 21.22
C ASN A 103 0.54 -10.84 22.38
N ASP A 104 1.69 -11.30 22.86
CA ASP A 104 2.45 -10.70 23.97
C ASP A 104 2.94 -9.27 23.69
N LYS A 105 3.03 -8.88 22.41
CA LYS A 105 3.41 -7.51 22.00
C LYS A 105 2.26 -6.52 22.07
N MET A 106 1.01 -6.99 22.20
CA MET A 106 -0.20 -6.16 22.22
C MET A 106 -1.23 -6.70 23.22
N CYS A 107 -0.82 -6.83 24.47
CA CYS A 107 -1.68 -7.36 25.54
C CYS A 107 -2.83 -6.43 25.96
N LEU A 108 -2.79 -5.15 25.57
CA LEU A 108 -3.78 -4.13 25.96
C LEU A 108 -4.00 -3.97 27.48
N GLY A 109 -3.05 -4.44 28.30
CA GLY A 109 -3.17 -4.47 29.76
C GLY A 109 -4.18 -5.48 30.29
N LEU A 110 -4.57 -6.47 29.48
CA LEU A 110 -5.53 -7.52 29.85
C LEU A 110 -4.86 -8.67 30.61
N GLU A 111 -5.63 -9.33 31.46
CA GLU A 111 -5.24 -10.56 32.14
C GLU A 111 -5.10 -11.72 31.15
N ASP A 112 -4.01 -12.51 31.27
CA ASP A 112 -3.82 -13.72 30.48
C ASP A 112 -4.73 -14.86 30.98
N LEU A 113 -5.70 -15.23 30.16
CA LEU A 113 -6.70 -16.25 30.46
C LEU A 113 -6.32 -17.62 29.90
N SER A 114 -5.12 -17.78 29.34
CA SER A 114 -4.71 -19.00 28.63
C SER A 114 -4.65 -20.24 29.51
N HIS A 115 -4.51 -20.05 30.84
CA HIS A 115 -4.55 -21.13 31.83
C HIS A 115 -5.95 -21.70 32.08
N LEU A 116 -7.02 -21.00 31.67
CA LEU A 116 -8.41 -21.41 31.85
C LEU A 116 -8.87 -22.35 30.72
N SER A 117 -9.99 -23.02 30.94
CA SER A 117 -10.71 -23.74 29.89
C SER A 117 -11.42 -22.76 28.94
N GLU A 118 -11.67 -23.17 27.69
CA GLU A 118 -12.29 -22.29 26.68
C GLU A 118 -13.65 -21.73 27.13
N ASP A 119 -14.46 -22.52 27.83
CA ASP A 119 -15.79 -22.11 28.30
C ASP A 119 -15.71 -21.08 29.44
N GLU A 120 -14.68 -21.20 30.31
CA GLU A 120 -14.37 -20.20 31.33
C GLU A 120 -13.85 -18.90 30.70
N ILE A 121 -13.01 -18.99 29.67
CA ILE A 121 -12.53 -17.84 28.90
C ILE A 121 -13.71 -17.09 28.28
N ILE A 122 -14.61 -17.79 27.59
CA ILE A 122 -15.83 -17.19 27.00
C ILE A 122 -16.63 -16.46 28.08
N SER A 123 -16.87 -17.11 29.22
CA SER A 123 -17.62 -16.52 30.33
C SER A 123 -16.94 -15.28 30.92
N ARG A 124 -15.60 -15.28 31.02
CA ARG A 124 -14.81 -14.14 31.48
C ARG A 124 -14.91 -12.97 30.51
N ILE A 125 -14.70 -13.20 29.21
CA ILE A 125 -14.75 -12.16 28.19
C ILE A 125 -16.16 -11.57 28.04
N LEU A 126 -17.23 -12.35 28.17
CA LEU A 126 -18.60 -11.83 28.15
C LEU A 126 -18.87 -10.84 29.29
N ARG A 127 -18.25 -11.04 30.46
CA ARG A 127 -18.41 -10.16 31.63
C ARG A 127 -17.52 -8.93 31.56
N GLU A 128 -16.27 -9.08 31.11
CA GLU A 128 -15.27 -8.01 31.13
C GLU A 128 -15.19 -7.22 29.82
N GLY A 129 -15.76 -7.76 28.76
CA GLY A 129 -15.71 -7.22 27.40
C GLY A 129 -14.39 -7.48 26.67
N ALA A 130 -13.37 -8.03 27.33
CA ALA A 130 -12.09 -8.36 26.70
C ALA A 130 -11.31 -9.42 27.47
N GLY A 131 -10.35 -10.08 26.80
CA GLY A 131 -9.39 -11.00 27.42
C GLY A 131 -8.14 -11.23 26.56
N LEU A 132 -7.03 -11.64 27.19
CA LEU A 132 -5.81 -12.06 26.51
C LEU A 132 -5.74 -13.59 26.46
N ILE A 133 -5.45 -14.14 25.29
CA ILE A 133 -5.29 -15.57 25.03
C ILE A 133 -4.00 -15.78 24.22
N LEU A 134 -2.91 -16.12 24.90
CA LEU A 134 -1.61 -16.46 24.30
C LEU A 134 -1.56 -17.89 23.76
N GLU A 135 -2.41 -18.79 24.26
CA GLU A 135 -2.57 -20.14 23.70
C GLU A 135 -3.46 -20.10 22.44
N GLU A 136 -2.84 -19.89 21.27
CA GLU A 136 -3.52 -19.62 19.99
C GLU A 136 -4.56 -20.68 19.60
N SER A 137 -4.35 -21.95 19.97
CA SER A 137 -5.28 -23.05 19.67
C SER A 137 -6.68 -22.86 20.28
N LYS A 138 -6.79 -22.15 21.40
CA LYS A 138 -8.07 -21.86 22.08
C LYS A 138 -8.84 -20.72 21.42
N VAL A 139 -8.17 -19.88 20.62
CA VAL A 139 -8.78 -18.67 20.04
C VAL A 139 -9.93 -19.03 19.09
N GLY A 140 -9.81 -20.13 18.35
CA GLY A 140 -10.80 -20.56 17.36
C GLY A 140 -12.20 -20.70 17.94
N LYS A 141 -12.38 -21.65 18.87
CA LYS A 141 -13.66 -21.87 19.55
C LYS A 141 -14.14 -20.62 20.28
N VAL A 142 -13.25 -19.98 21.05
CA VAL A 142 -13.61 -18.82 21.89
C VAL A 142 -14.16 -17.68 21.05
N ALA A 143 -13.50 -17.31 19.95
CA ALA A 143 -13.95 -16.24 19.08
C ALA A 143 -15.28 -16.57 18.38
N VAL A 144 -15.44 -17.81 17.88
CA VAL A 144 -16.63 -18.25 17.17
C VAL A 144 -17.86 -18.26 18.08
N GLU A 145 -17.76 -18.85 19.27
CA GLU A 145 -18.88 -18.90 20.20
C GLU A 145 -19.22 -17.51 20.78
N LEU A 146 -18.20 -16.69 21.09
CA LEU A 146 -18.43 -15.29 21.48
C LEU A 146 -19.18 -14.53 20.39
N ALA A 147 -18.82 -14.68 19.12
CA ALA A 147 -19.48 -13.98 18.02
C ALA A 147 -20.97 -14.32 17.95
N ARG A 148 -21.32 -15.61 18.08
CA ARG A 148 -22.73 -16.06 18.06
C ARG A 148 -23.54 -15.50 19.24
N ILE A 149 -22.94 -15.44 20.43
CA ILE A 149 -23.60 -14.92 21.64
C ILE A 149 -23.75 -13.40 21.55
N VAL A 150 -22.66 -12.69 21.24
CA VAL A 150 -22.60 -11.22 21.21
C VAL A 150 -23.46 -10.66 20.07
N PHE A 151 -23.50 -11.32 18.92
CA PHE A 151 -24.38 -10.95 17.81
C PHE A 151 -25.86 -10.89 18.22
N ARG A 152 -26.33 -11.91 18.96
CA ARG A 152 -27.73 -11.98 19.43
C ARG A 152 -28.07 -10.85 20.39
N SER A 153 -27.17 -10.50 21.30
CA SER A 153 -27.41 -9.44 22.29
C SER A 153 -27.33 -8.04 21.67
N ARG A 154 -26.53 -7.84 20.62
CA ARG A 154 -26.27 -6.53 20.00
C ARG A 154 -27.08 -6.23 18.74
N ARG A 155 -27.89 -7.16 18.24
CA ARG A 155 -28.61 -7.01 16.96
C ARG A 155 -29.34 -5.66 16.80
N LYS A 156 -30.02 -5.18 17.85
CA LYS A 156 -30.71 -3.86 17.84
C LYS A 156 -29.76 -2.66 18.03
N MET A 157 -28.61 -2.87 18.65
CA MET A 157 -27.62 -1.84 18.93
C MET A 157 -26.80 -1.48 17.68
N LYS A 158 -26.48 -2.46 16.82
CA LYS A 158 -25.66 -2.26 15.62
C LYS A 158 -26.18 -1.13 14.73
N GLU A 159 -27.50 -1.02 14.56
CA GLU A 159 -28.14 0.02 13.74
C GLU A 159 -27.97 1.44 14.29
N ARG A 160 -27.65 1.58 15.58
CA ARG A 160 -27.55 2.87 16.29
C ARG A 160 -26.11 3.30 16.59
N CYS A 161 -25.10 2.50 16.21
CA CYS A 161 -23.69 2.81 16.47
C CYS A 161 -23.20 4.05 15.71
N LEU A 162 -23.75 4.29 14.52
CA LEU A 162 -23.48 5.49 13.74
C LEU A 162 -24.67 6.45 13.83
N PRO A 163 -24.43 7.78 13.90
CA PRO A 163 -25.51 8.75 14.00
C PRO A 163 -26.39 8.74 12.74
N ALA A 164 -27.69 8.98 12.88
CA ALA A 164 -28.59 9.22 11.76
C ALA A 164 -28.29 10.57 11.06
N LEU A 165 -28.81 10.82 9.86
CA LEU A 165 -28.55 12.08 9.15
C LEU A 165 -29.07 13.31 9.92
N GLU A 166 -30.23 13.18 10.56
CA GLU A 166 -30.81 14.21 11.41
C GLU A 166 -29.91 14.48 12.64
N GLU A 167 -29.34 13.41 13.22
CA GLU A 167 -28.40 13.52 14.33
C GLU A 167 -27.08 14.16 13.89
N ILE A 168 -26.57 13.81 12.70
CA ILE A 168 -25.39 14.47 12.10
C ILE A 168 -25.64 15.96 11.96
N ARG A 169 -26.82 16.36 11.47
CA ARG A 169 -27.19 17.78 11.38
C ARG A 169 -27.25 18.45 12.74
N ALA A 170 -27.84 17.81 13.74
CA ALA A 170 -27.87 18.32 15.11
C ALA A 170 -26.46 18.46 15.72
N LEU A 171 -25.59 17.48 15.51
CA LEU A 171 -24.19 17.51 15.93
C LEU A 171 -23.43 18.63 15.21
N ALA A 172 -23.62 18.76 13.90
CA ALA A 172 -23.01 19.80 13.07
C ALA A 172 -23.41 21.21 13.53
N ASN A 173 -24.66 21.42 13.93
CA ASN A 173 -25.12 22.70 14.49
C ASN A 173 -24.41 23.12 15.77
N ARG A 174 -23.78 22.19 16.51
CA ARG A 174 -22.94 22.51 17.66
C ARG A 174 -21.56 23.03 17.26
N CYS A 175 -21.13 22.84 16.01
CA CYS A 175 -19.82 23.27 15.53
C CYS A 175 -19.68 24.80 15.61
N THR A 176 -18.59 25.25 16.24
CA THR A 176 -18.23 26.66 16.44
C THR A 176 -17.32 27.22 15.37
N GLU A 177 -16.99 26.44 14.34
CA GLU A 177 -16.18 26.90 13.20
C GLU A 177 -14.77 27.38 13.62
N CYS A 178 -14.23 26.80 14.70
CA CYS A 178 -12.92 27.15 15.24
C CYS A 178 -11.73 26.71 14.36
N GLY A 179 -11.97 25.84 13.37
CA GLY A 179 -10.96 25.38 12.40
C GLY A 179 -9.91 24.40 12.95
N TRP A 180 -9.97 23.99 14.22
CA TRP A 180 -8.99 23.07 14.81
C TRP A 180 -8.92 21.73 14.09
N CYS A 181 -10.06 21.15 13.70
CA CYS A 181 -10.12 19.88 12.98
C CYS A 181 -9.34 19.89 11.66
N ASN A 182 -9.31 21.03 10.94
CA ASN A 182 -8.49 21.19 9.73
C ASN A 182 -7.01 21.25 10.09
N ARG A 183 -6.66 22.08 11.07
CA ARG A 183 -5.26 22.31 11.51
C ARG A 183 -4.58 21.05 12.01
N VAL A 184 -5.30 20.20 12.74
CA VAL A 184 -4.72 18.98 13.31
C VAL A 184 -4.82 17.77 12.39
N CYS A 185 -5.62 17.86 11.32
CA CYS A 185 -5.69 16.82 10.30
C CYS A 185 -4.29 16.60 9.69
N PRO A 186 -3.74 15.37 9.70
CA PRO A 186 -2.42 15.11 9.12
C PRO A 186 -2.29 15.51 7.65
N ASN A 187 -3.41 15.48 6.92
CA ASN A 187 -3.52 15.83 5.50
C ASN A 187 -4.13 17.21 5.25
N SER A 188 -4.42 17.99 6.32
CA SER A 188 -5.06 19.31 6.24
C SER A 188 -6.37 19.31 5.43
N PHE A 189 -7.15 18.23 5.53
CA PHE A 189 -8.44 18.17 4.85
C PHE A 189 -9.42 19.23 5.36
N PRO A 190 -10.35 19.73 4.51
CA PRO A 190 -11.34 20.75 4.86
C PRO A 190 -12.51 20.15 5.67
N VAL A 191 -12.19 19.61 6.85
CA VAL A 191 -13.15 18.94 7.75
C VAL A 191 -14.19 19.92 8.28
N MET A 192 -13.80 21.13 8.66
CA MET A 192 -14.68 22.16 9.18
C MET A 192 -15.73 22.54 8.13
N GLU A 193 -15.31 22.77 6.90
CA GLU A 193 -16.17 23.14 5.78
C GLU A 193 -17.17 22.03 5.49
N SER A 194 -16.74 20.76 5.52
CA SER A 194 -17.65 19.60 5.40
C SER A 194 -18.68 19.55 6.55
N ILE A 195 -18.32 19.95 7.77
CA ILE A 195 -19.25 20.02 8.91
C ILE A 195 -20.22 21.21 8.78
N VAL A 196 -19.74 22.36 8.31
CA VAL A 196 -20.59 23.55 8.10
C VAL A 196 -21.68 23.26 7.07
N GLU A 197 -21.33 22.62 5.94
CA GLU A 197 -22.34 22.22 4.95
C GLU A 197 -23.35 21.20 5.49
N ALA A 198 -22.91 20.31 6.39
CA ALA A 198 -23.81 19.37 7.06
C ALA A 198 -24.85 20.06 7.96
N LYS A 199 -24.62 21.31 8.43
CA LYS A 199 -25.65 22.12 9.14
C LYS A 199 -26.86 22.39 8.26
N GLU A 200 -26.60 22.61 6.97
CA GLU A 200 -27.61 22.90 5.95
C GLU A 200 -28.20 21.63 5.33
N GLY A 201 -27.82 20.44 5.82
CA GLY A 201 -28.31 19.15 5.32
C GLY A 201 -27.63 18.67 4.05
N ARG A 202 -26.48 19.26 3.67
CA ARG A 202 -25.63 18.80 2.56
C ARG A 202 -24.49 17.95 3.10
N PHE A 203 -24.43 16.68 2.71
CA PHE A 203 -23.48 15.70 3.28
C PHE A 203 -22.44 15.21 2.28
N GLU A 204 -22.45 15.72 1.04
CA GLU A 204 -21.60 15.29 -0.07
C GLU A 204 -20.12 15.44 0.28
N LYS A 205 -19.69 16.61 0.79
CA LYS A 205 -18.29 16.83 1.19
C LYS A 205 -17.86 15.97 2.37
N LEU A 206 -18.79 15.61 3.25
CA LEU A 206 -18.53 14.72 4.38
C LEU A 206 -18.38 13.27 3.88
N ALA A 207 -19.20 12.88 2.91
CA ALA A 207 -19.09 11.59 2.23
C ALA A 207 -17.80 11.48 1.41
N ASP A 208 -17.34 12.53 0.73
CA ASP A 208 -16.08 12.50 -0.02
C ASP A 208 -14.86 12.26 0.88
N LEU A 209 -14.89 12.79 2.11
CA LEU A 209 -13.86 12.50 3.11
C LEU A 209 -13.80 11.01 3.47
N TYR A 210 -14.89 10.25 3.32
CA TYR A 210 -14.88 8.81 3.59
C TYR A 210 -13.90 8.06 2.69
N LYS A 211 -13.66 8.54 1.46
CA LYS A 211 -12.70 7.94 0.52
C LYS A 211 -11.25 8.35 0.78
N LYS A 212 -11.00 9.40 1.57
CA LYS A 212 -9.66 10.01 1.70
C LYS A 212 -9.13 10.04 3.14
N CYS A 213 -10.02 10.09 4.10
CA CYS A 213 -9.70 10.23 5.51
C CYS A 213 -8.97 8.97 6.02
N TYR A 214 -7.82 9.19 6.65
CA TYR A 214 -7.07 8.13 7.33
C TYR A 214 -7.78 7.58 8.59
N SER A 215 -8.86 8.23 9.04
CA SER A 215 -9.61 7.91 10.27
C SER A 215 -8.75 7.88 11.55
N CYS A 216 -7.79 8.81 11.68
CA CYS A 216 -6.94 8.86 12.88
C CYS A 216 -7.69 9.23 14.17
N GLY A 217 -8.80 9.98 14.08
CA GLY A 217 -9.53 10.50 15.25
C GLY A 217 -8.94 11.78 15.85
N ARG A 218 -7.80 12.28 15.36
CA ARG A 218 -7.13 13.47 15.91
C ARG A 218 -8.00 14.73 15.89
N CYS A 219 -8.84 14.88 14.87
CA CYS A 219 -9.79 15.99 14.78
C CYS A 219 -10.86 15.94 15.88
N GLU A 220 -11.20 14.76 16.40
CA GLU A 220 -12.17 14.61 17.48
C GLU A 220 -11.56 14.93 18.83
N SER A 221 -10.31 14.50 19.06
CA SER A 221 -9.56 14.76 20.30
C SER A 221 -9.38 16.25 20.61
N GLU A 222 -9.39 17.09 19.58
CA GLU A 222 -9.17 18.55 19.67
C GLU A 222 -10.47 19.35 19.51
N CYS A 223 -11.60 18.66 19.29
CA CYS A 223 -12.88 19.32 19.10
C CYS A 223 -13.47 19.73 20.45
N GLU A 224 -13.53 21.03 20.74
CA GLU A 224 -14.10 21.57 21.99
C GLU A 224 -15.58 21.18 22.24
N ARG A 225 -16.28 20.72 21.18
CA ARG A 225 -17.68 20.27 21.23
C ARG A 225 -17.83 18.75 21.21
N ASN A 226 -16.71 18.01 21.25
CA ASN A 226 -16.67 16.56 21.21
C ASN A 226 -17.53 15.98 20.07
N LEU A 227 -17.37 16.52 18.85
CA LEU A 227 -18.07 16.01 17.69
C LEU A 227 -17.45 14.66 17.27
N PRO A 228 -18.26 13.60 17.03
CA PRO A 228 -17.77 12.31 16.56
C PRO A 228 -17.54 12.35 15.04
N ILE A 229 -16.62 13.21 14.59
CA ILE A 229 -16.36 13.53 13.19
C ILE A 229 -16.12 12.29 12.33
N VAL A 230 -15.36 11.30 12.79
CA VAL A 230 -15.09 10.06 12.05
C VAL A 230 -16.36 9.23 11.91
N SER A 231 -17.22 9.17 12.93
CA SER A 231 -18.52 8.49 12.82
C SER A 231 -19.47 9.21 11.86
N MET A 232 -19.47 10.55 11.88
CA MET A 232 -20.22 11.38 10.93
C MET A 232 -19.76 11.12 9.49
N ILE A 233 -18.44 11.12 9.25
CA ILE A 233 -17.83 10.77 7.94
C ILE A 233 -18.21 9.36 7.52
N THR A 234 -18.13 8.39 8.45
CA THR A 234 -18.43 6.99 8.16
C THR A 234 -19.89 6.82 7.74
N LYS A 235 -20.83 7.42 8.46
CA LYS A 235 -22.26 7.35 8.11
C LYS A 235 -22.55 7.99 6.76
N ALA A 236 -22.10 9.22 6.54
CA ALA A 236 -22.32 9.91 5.27
C ALA A 236 -21.70 9.10 4.12
N GLY A 237 -20.48 8.60 4.32
CA GLY A 237 -19.81 7.72 3.38
C GLY A 237 -20.61 6.46 3.02
N GLU A 238 -21.15 5.74 4.01
CA GLU A 238 -21.95 4.52 3.78
C GLU A 238 -23.24 4.77 2.97
N LEU A 239 -23.79 5.98 3.03
CA LEU A 239 -25.01 6.35 2.30
C LEU A 239 -24.73 6.76 0.85
N TYR A 240 -23.64 7.47 0.63
CA TYR A 240 -23.31 8.04 -0.69
C TYR A 240 -22.37 7.14 -1.51
N HIS A 241 -21.69 6.18 -0.88
CA HIS A 241 -20.68 5.36 -1.54
C HIS A 241 -20.81 3.88 -1.16
N THR A 242 -20.75 3.03 -2.18
CA THR A 242 -20.62 1.58 -2.00
C THR A 242 -19.15 1.18 -2.09
N LEU A 243 -18.56 0.75 -0.97
CA LEU A 243 -17.18 0.26 -0.90
C LEU A 243 -17.13 -1.26 -0.95
N GLU A 244 -17.37 -1.78 -2.15
CA GLU A 244 -17.26 -3.19 -2.52
C GLU A 244 -16.32 -3.35 -3.72
N PHE A 245 -15.28 -4.16 -3.54
CA PHE A 245 -14.18 -4.28 -4.49
C PHE A 245 -13.64 -5.70 -4.54
N LYS A 246 -12.95 -6.04 -5.63
CA LYS A 246 -12.20 -7.29 -5.77
C LYS A 246 -10.71 -7.03 -5.74
N VAL A 247 -10.04 -7.71 -4.81
CA VAL A 247 -8.58 -7.78 -4.69
C VAL A 247 -8.17 -9.21 -5.00
N ARG A 248 -7.18 -9.40 -5.87
CA ARG A 248 -6.62 -10.73 -6.13
C ARG A 248 -5.90 -11.24 -4.89
N ALA A 249 -6.07 -12.50 -4.51
CA ALA A 249 -5.34 -13.08 -3.38
C ALA A 249 -3.81 -12.95 -3.54
N GLY A 250 -3.09 -12.89 -2.41
CA GLY A 250 -1.64 -12.78 -2.40
C GLY A 250 -0.97 -14.03 -2.98
N ARG A 251 -0.36 -13.90 -4.16
CA ARG A 251 0.15 -15.07 -4.90
C ARG A 251 1.50 -15.60 -4.42
N GLY A 252 2.24 -14.81 -3.64
CA GLY A 252 3.58 -15.18 -3.16
C GLY A 252 4.70 -14.94 -4.19
N PRO A 253 5.75 -15.80 -4.22
CA PRO A 253 6.93 -15.61 -5.05
C PRO A 253 6.64 -15.47 -6.54
N ILE A 254 7.42 -14.62 -7.23
CA ILE A 254 7.49 -14.65 -8.69
C ILE A 254 8.16 -15.97 -9.11
N GLN A 255 7.66 -16.67 -10.12
CA GLN A 255 8.19 -17.99 -10.51
C GLN A 255 9.38 -17.87 -11.47
N ASP A 256 10.25 -18.88 -11.47
CA ASP A 256 11.44 -18.91 -12.34
C ASP A 256 11.07 -18.90 -13.82
N VAL A 257 9.96 -19.55 -14.19
CA VAL A 257 9.44 -19.53 -15.56
C VAL A 257 9.05 -18.12 -16.02
N GLU A 258 8.54 -17.29 -15.10
CA GLU A 258 8.24 -15.89 -15.39
C GLU A 258 9.54 -15.07 -15.50
N ILE A 259 10.49 -15.27 -14.59
CA ILE A 259 11.80 -14.60 -14.63
C ILE A 259 12.54 -14.91 -15.93
N ARG A 260 12.52 -16.15 -16.43
CA ARG A 260 13.13 -16.50 -17.73
C ARG A 260 12.49 -15.77 -18.90
N LYS A 261 11.18 -15.51 -18.85
CA LYS A 261 10.45 -14.78 -19.91
C LYS A 261 10.78 -13.29 -19.92
N VAL A 262 10.94 -12.66 -18.75
CA VAL A 262 11.08 -11.20 -18.65
C VAL A 262 12.49 -10.70 -18.31
N GLY A 263 13.42 -11.58 -17.92
CA GLY A 263 14.76 -11.20 -17.49
C GLY A 263 15.52 -10.38 -18.52
N ALA A 264 15.63 -10.89 -19.76
CA ALA A 264 16.31 -10.17 -20.83
C ALA A 264 15.60 -8.85 -21.21
N PRO A 265 14.27 -8.85 -21.46
CA PRO A 265 13.54 -7.62 -21.76
C PRO A 265 13.68 -6.52 -20.69
N ILE A 266 13.72 -6.87 -19.40
CA ILE A 266 13.96 -5.90 -18.32
C ILE A 266 15.39 -5.36 -18.35
N VAL A 267 16.39 -6.25 -18.52
CA VAL A 267 17.82 -5.87 -18.51
C VAL A 267 18.19 -4.98 -19.70
N PHE A 268 17.60 -5.23 -20.86
CA PHE A 268 17.82 -4.39 -22.04
C PHE A 268 16.92 -3.15 -22.09
N GLY A 269 15.95 -3.04 -21.17
CA GLY A 269 15.02 -1.91 -21.06
C GLY A 269 13.84 -1.95 -22.05
N GLU A 270 13.60 -3.06 -22.74
CA GLU A 270 12.43 -3.23 -23.62
C GLU A 270 11.13 -3.29 -22.80
N ILE A 271 11.19 -3.91 -21.61
CA ILE A 271 10.19 -3.67 -20.56
C ILE A 271 10.65 -2.43 -19.78
N PRO A 272 9.84 -1.37 -19.70
CA PRO A 272 10.26 -0.08 -19.11
C PRO A 272 10.76 -0.17 -17.67
N GLY A 273 10.21 -1.11 -16.91
CA GLY A 273 10.70 -1.46 -15.58
C GLY A 273 9.67 -2.21 -14.74
N VAL A 274 10.11 -2.60 -13.54
CA VAL A 274 9.26 -3.18 -12.50
C VAL A 274 8.95 -2.10 -11.46
N VAL A 275 7.66 -1.84 -11.21
CA VAL A 275 7.22 -0.88 -10.21
C VAL A 275 6.56 -1.60 -9.05
N ALA A 276 7.10 -1.43 -7.85
CA ALA A 276 6.64 -2.07 -6.64
C ALA A 276 5.90 -1.08 -5.73
N PHE A 277 4.58 -1.17 -5.66
CA PHE A 277 3.78 -0.41 -4.69
C PHE A 277 3.78 -1.13 -3.33
N ALA A 278 4.32 -0.46 -2.32
CA ALA A 278 4.38 -0.95 -0.95
C ALA A 278 3.99 0.16 0.02
N GLY A 279 4.04 -0.16 1.31
CA GLY A 279 3.85 0.83 2.38
C GLY A 279 2.45 0.82 2.99
N CYS A 280 2.21 1.87 3.78
CA CYS A 280 1.02 2.03 4.62
C CYS A 280 -0.01 2.92 3.91
N THR A 281 -1.05 3.35 4.61
CA THR A 281 -2.15 4.15 4.05
C THR A 281 -2.15 5.62 4.44
N ASN A 282 -1.02 6.16 4.88
CA ASN A 282 -0.91 7.58 5.19
C ASN A 282 -0.77 8.41 3.90
N TYR A 283 -1.74 8.24 3.00
CA TYR A 283 -1.78 8.88 1.69
C TYR A 283 -2.23 10.33 1.82
N PRO A 284 -1.63 11.26 1.06
CA PRO A 284 -1.99 12.68 1.12
C PRO A 284 -3.43 12.93 0.68
N ASN A 285 -3.94 12.19 -0.31
CA ASN A 285 -5.26 12.44 -0.91
C ASN A 285 -6.04 11.13 -1.19
N GLY A 286 -5.93 10.15 -0.28
CA GLY A 286 -6.71 8.91 -0.30
C GLY A 286 -6.12 7.78 -1.13
N GLU A 287 -6.83 6.65 -1.18
CA GLU A 287 -6.35 5.41 -1.83
C GLU A 287 -6.36 5.48 -3.36
N GLU A 288 -7.22 6.32 -3.96
CA GLU A 288 -7.43 6.41 -5.41
C GLU A 288 -6.15 6.74 -6.19
N GLU A 289 -5.26 7.56 -5.62
CA GLU A 289 -4.01 7.93 -6.29
C GLU A 289 -3.13 6.72 -6.62
N LEU A 290 -3.13 5.68 -5.77
CA LEU A 290 -2.37 4.46 -6.06
C LEU A 290 -2.95 3.71 -7.25
N ALA A 291 -4.28 3.62 -7.34
CA ALA A 291 -4.93 2.97 -8.45
C ALA A 291 -4.68 3.72 -9.76
N LEU A 292 -4.76 5.06 -9.75
CA LEU A 292 -4.46 5.89 -10.91
C LEU A 292 -3.00 5.74 -11.36
N MET A 293 -2.06 5.73 -10.41
CA MET A 293 -0.65 5.48 -10.73
C MET A 293 -0.44 4.08 -11.32
N ALA A 294 -1.01 3.05 -10.70
CA ALA A 294 -0.91 1.67 -11.21
C ALA A 294 -1.52 1.54 -12.61
N LYS A 295 -2.68 2.14 -12.86
CA LYS A 295 -3.35 2.14 -14.18
C LYS A 295 -2.46 2.75 -15.26
N GLU A 296 -1.90 3.94 -15.02
CA GLU A 296 -1.01 4.61 -15.98
C GLU A 296 0.20 3.74 -16.34
N LEU A 297 0.80 3.08 -15.34
CA LEU A 297 1.96 2.21 -15.52
C LEU A 297 1.62 0.92 -16.27
N LEU A 298 0.47 0.31 -15.97
CA LEU A 298 -0.01 -0.89 -16.65
C LEU A 298 -0.30 -0.62 -18.13
N GLU A 299 -0.93 0.52 -18.45
CA GLU A 299 -1.16 0.97 -19.83
C GLU A 299 0.15 1.21 -20.58
N ARG A 300 1.17 1.68 -19.87
CA ARG A 300 2.55 1.88 -20.37
C ARG A 300 3.42 0.62 -20.35
N LYS A 301 2.84 -0.55 -20.08
CA LYS A 301 3.51 -1.86 -20.13
C LYS A 301 4.63 -2.04 -19.09
N TYR A 302 4.61 -1.30 -18.00
CA TYR A 302 5.39 -1.64 -16.81
C TYR A 302 4.87 -2.93 -16.17
N ILE A 303 5.72 -3.63 -15.44
CA ILE A 303 5.29 -4.73 -14.56
C ILE A 303 4.97 -4.11 -13.19
N VAL A 304 3.72 -4.20 -12.75
CA VAL A 304 3.28 -3.61 -11.48
C VAL A 304 3.11 -4.71 -10.44
N VAL A 305 3.79 -4.55 -9.31
CA VAL A 305 3.68 -5.45 -8.16
C VAL A 305 3.22 -4.65 -6.95
N ALA A 306 2.33 -5.21 -6.13
CA ALA A 306 1.86 -4.58 -4.92
C ALA A 306 1.88 -5.54 -3.72
N ALA A 307 2.13 -5.01 -2.53
CA ALA A 307 2.11 -5.77 -1.28
C ALA A 307 1.54 -4.96 -0.10
N GLY A 308 0.93 -5.65 0.85
CA GLY A 308 0.38 -5.06 2.07
C GLY A 308 -0.80 -4.12 1.81
N CYS A 309 -0.87 -3.00 2.55
CA CYS A 309 -1.97 -2.05 2.40
C CYS A 309 -2.08 -1.45 0.99
N ALA A 310 -0.96 -1.34 0.27
CA ALA A 310 -0.94 -0.83 -1.09
C ALA A 310 -1.71 -1.74 -2.06
N SER A 311 -1.61 -3.08 -1.92
CA SER A 311 -2.36 -4.00 -2.79
C SER A 311 -3.87 -3.93 -2.55
N MET A 312 -4.29 -3.75 -1.30
CA MET A 312 -5.70 -3.46 -1.00
C MET A 312 -6.14 -2.14 -1.63
N SER A 313 -5.34 -1.07 -1.45
CA SER A 313 -5.68 0.28 -1.91
C SER A 313 -5.83 0.36 -3.43
N ILE A 314 -4.96 -0.32 -4.19
CA ILE A 314 -5.05 -0.44 -5.65
C ILE A 314 -6.37 -1.13 -6.08
N GLY A 315 -6.84 -2.11 -5.30
CA GLY A 315 -8.11 -2.77 -5.57
C GLY A 315 -9.34 -1.95 -5.16
N MET A 316 -9.18 -0.96 -4.27
CA MET A 316 -10.26 -0.07 -3.80
C MET A 316 -10.60 1.05 -4.79
N TRP A 317 -10.57 0.73 -6.08
CA TRP A 317 -10.95 1.61 -7.17
C TRP A 317 -11.59 0.79 -8.29
N LYS A 318 -12.61 1.36 -8.93
CA LYS A 318 -13.28 0.81 -10.10
C LYS A 318 -13.23 1.84 -11.21
N ASP A 319 -13.05 1.37 -12.43
CA ASP A 319 -13.17 2.21 -13.61
C ASP A 319 -14.63 2.46 -14.02
N SER A 320 -14.81 3.10 -15.18
CA SER A 320 -16.11 3.36 -15.81
C SER A 320 -16.93 2.10 -16.08
N ASP A 321 -16.30 0.94 -16.23
CA ASP A 321 -16.97 -0.34 -16.48
C ASP A 321 -17.29 -1.08 -15.16
N GLY A 322 -17.01 -0.45 -14.01
CA GLY A 322 -17.22 -1.02 -12.69
C GLY A 322 -16.21 -2.12 -12.31
N LYS A 323 -15.11 -2.26 -13.05
CA LYS A 323 -14.08 -3.30 -12.85
C LYS A 323 -12.90 -2.77 -12.04
N THR A 324 -12.33 -3.61 -11.18
CA THR A 324 -11.06 -3.27 -10.53
C THR A 324 -9.88 -3.53 -11.47
N LEU A 325 -8.73 -2.93 -11.18
CA LEU A 325 -7.51 -3.20 -11.95
C LEU A 325 -7.10 -4.68 -11.89
N TYR A 326 -7.38 -5.37 -10.79
CA TYR A 326 -7.12 -6.80 -10.68
C TYR A 326 -8.00 -7.66 -11.58
N GLU A 327 -9.20 -7.19 -11.94
CA GLU A 327 -10.08 -7.85 -12.91
C GLU A 327 -9.66 -7.56 -14.36
N LYS A 328 -9.16 -6.34 -14.64
CA LYS A 328 -8.77 -5.94 -16.00
C LYS A 328 -7.41 -6.45 -16.46
N TYR A 329 -6.44 -6.50 -15.56
CA TYR A 329 -5.05 -6.80 -15.92
C TYR A 329 -4.64 -8.22 -15.49
N PRO A 330 -3.78 -8.90 -16.26
CA PRO A 330 -3.29 -10.23 -15.90
C PRO A 330 -2.40 -10.14 -14.66
N GLY A 331 -2.35 -11.21 -13.85
CA GLY A 331 -1.51 -11.26 -12.64
C GLY A 331 -0.28 -12.13 -12.80
N GLU A 332 0.16 -12.33 -14.05
CA GLU A 332 1.46 -12.87 -14.39
C GLU A 332 2.51 -11.75 -14.32
N PHE A 333 3.74 -12.10 -13.94
CA PHE A 333 4.88 -11.18 -13.93
C PHE A 333 5.36 -10.94 -15.37
N GLN A 334 4.60 -10.11 -16.08
CA GLN A 334 4.81 -9.74 -17.48
C GLN A 334 4.48 -8.25 -17.72
N ALA A 335 4.84 -7.73 -18.89
CA ALA A 335 4.58 -6.35 -19.29
C ALA A 335 3.08 -6.03 -19.26
N GLY A 336 2.68 -5.04 -18.45
CA GLY A 336 1.28 -4.69 -18.22
C GLY A 336 0.54 -5.63 -17.26
N GLY A 337 1.26 -6.46 -16.49
CA GLY A 337 0.71 -7.31 -15.45
C GLY A 337 0.63 -6.61 -14.09
N LEU A 338 -0.41 -6.94 -13.31
CA LEU A 338 -0.65 -6.46 -11.95
C LEU A 338 -0.65 -7.62 -10.95
N ILE A 339 0.37 -7.67 -10.09
CA ILE A 339 0.61 -8.76 -9.15
C ILE A 339 0.28 -8.28 -7.73
N ASN A 340 -0.59 -8.99 -7.02
CA ASN A 340 -0.62 -8.92 -5.56
C ASN A 340 0.33 -9.97 -4.99
N ALA A 341 1.46 -9.53 -4.42
CA ALA A 341 2.45 -10.43 -3.82
C ALA A 341 1.96 -11.01 -2.48
N GLY A 342 1.07 -10.31 -1.78
CA GLY A 342 0.55 -10.72 -0.47
C GLY A 342 0.76 -9.65 0.63
N PRO A 343 0.87 -10.05 1.91
CA PRO A 343 1.08 -9.13 3.04
C PRO A 343 2.38 -8.33 2.93
N CYS A 344 2.62 -7.39 3.85
CA CYS A 344 3.85 -6.59 3.89
C CYS A 344 5.14 -7.43 3.88
N LEU A 345 5.13 -8.63 4.47
CA LEU A 345 6.29 -9.54 4.44
C LEU A 345 6.63 -9.99 3.02
N SER A 346 5.63 -10.16 2.14
CA SER A 346 5.80 -10.58 0.75
C SER A 346 6.55 -9.58 -0.12
N ASN A 347 6.89 -8.38 0.39
CA ASN A 347 7.88 -7.52 -0.25
C ASN A 347 9.23 -8.24 -0.48
N CYS A 348 9.56 -9.25 0.32
CA CYS A 348 10.75 -10.09 0.11
C CYS A 348 10.72 -10.84 -1.24
N HIS A 349 9.54 -11.19 -1.75
CA HIS A 349 9.38 -11.80 -3.06
C HIS A 349 9.60 -10.82 -4.20
N VAL A 350 9.32 -9.54 -3.96
CA VAL A 350 9.50 -8.47 -4.94
C VAL A 350 10.98 -8.15 -5.10
N SER A 351 11.73 -7.97 -4.00
CA SER A 351 13.20 -7.91 -4.06
C SER A 351 13.79 -9.22 -4.57
N GLY A 352 13.20 -10.35 -4.19
CA GLY A 352 13.55 -11.68 -4.67
C GLY A 352 13.45 -11.80 -6.19
N ALA A 353 12.48 -11.16 -6.84
CA ALA A 353 12.36 -11.15 -8.29
C ALA A 353 13.58 -10.49 -8.96
N ALA A 354 14.05 -9.36 -8.44
CA ALA A 354 15.26 -8.69 -8.94
C ALA A 354 16.52 -9.54 -8.72
N ILE A 355 16.66 -10.15 -7.54
CA ILE A 355 17.74 -11.09 -7.21
C ILE A 355 17.74 -12.28 -8.18
N LYS A 356 16.55 -12.84 -8.48
CA LYS A 356 16.41 -13.95 -9.42
C LYS A 356 16.67 -13.56 -10.86
N ILE A 357 16.43 -12.32 -11.28
CA ILE A 357 16.89 -11.85 -12.58
C ILE A 357 18.43 -11.93 -12.66
N ALA A 358 19.13 -11.42 -11.64
CA ALA A 358 20.59 -11.52 -11.59
C ALA A 358 21.09 -12.98 -11.59
N ASN A 359 20.44 -13.86 -10.83
CA ASN A 359 20.84 -15.27 -10.75
C ASN A 359 20.46 -16.10 -11.99
N ILE A 360 19.21 -16.03 -12.45
CA ILE A 360 18.72 -16.91 -13.53
C ILE A 360 19.16 -16.40 -14.90
N PHE A 361 19.06 -15.10 -15.14
CA PHE A 361 19.41 -14.52 -16.44
C PHE A 361 20.92 -14.28 -16.57
N ALA A 362 21.55 -13.66 -15.58
CA ALA A 362 22.99 -13.38 -15.61
C ALA A 362 23.87 -14.46 -14.97
N LYS A 363 23.29 -15.56 -14.49
CA LYS A 363 24.02 -16.71 -13.92
C LYS A 363 24.95 -16.34 -12.76
N LEU A 364 24.64 -15.27 -12.03
CA LEU A 364 25.43 -14.86 -10.88
C LEU A 364 25.15 -15.78 -9.67
N PRO A 365 26.19 -16.31 -9.00
CA PRO A 365 25.99 -17.08 -7.77
C PRO A 365 25.47 -16.16 -6.66
N LEU A 366 24.57 -16.69 -5.81
CA LEU A 366 23.94 -15.92 -4.73
C LEU A 366 24.66 -16.06 -3.39
N GLU A 367 25.23 -17.23 -3.10
CA GLU A 367 25.85 -17.54 -1.82
C GLU A 367 27.06 -16.63 -1.54
N GLY A 368 27.04 -15.94 -0.41
CA GLY A 368 28.12 -15.02 0.00
C GLY A 368 28.35 -13.82 -0.93
N ASN A 369 27.49 -13.59 -1.93
CA ASN A 369 27.79 -12.71 -3.06
C ASN A 369 26.89 -11.48 -3.16
N PHE A 370 26.47 -10.95 -2.01
CA PHE A 370 25.54 -9.83 -1.91
C PHE A 370 25.95 -8.62 -2.77
N ALA A 371 27.21 -8.17 -2.65
CA ALA A 371 27.67 -6.95 -3.30
C ALA A 371 27.60 -7.04 -4.84
N GLN A 372 28.03 -8.15 -5.43
CA GLN A 372 28.00 -8.34 -6.88
C GLN A 372 26.57 -8.41 -7.42
N VAL A 373 25.66 -9.07 -6.69
CA VAL A 373 24.25 -9.16 -7.09
C VAL A 373 23.58 -7.79 -6.99
N ALA A 374 23.84 -7.03 -5.91
CA ALA A 374 23.31 -5.68 -5.74
C ALA A 374 23.85 -4.71 -6.83
N ASP A 375 25.15 -4.78 -7.11
CA ASP A 375 25.79 -4.00 -8.19
C ASP A 375 25.19 -4.34 -9.57
N TYR A 376 24.91 -5.61 -9.84
CA TYR A 376 24.21 -6.03 -11.05
C TYR A 376 22.81 -5.41 -11.14
N ILE A 377 22.02 -5.47 -10.06
CA ILE A 377 20.67 -4.92 -10.02
C ILE A 377 20.71 -3.39 -10.24
N LEU A 378 21.60 -2.69 -9.54
CA LEU A 378 21.77 -1.24 -9.66
C LEU A 378 22.11 -0.80 -11.08
N ASN A 379 22.97 -1.57 -11.77
CA ASN A 379 23.47 -1.20 -13.09
C ASN A 379 22.62 -1.69 -14.26
N ARG A 380 21.75 -2.69 -14.05
CA ARG A 380 21.10 -3.42 -15.16
C ARG A 380 19.62 -3.69 -14.99
N VAL A 381 19.07 -3.71 -13.77
CA VAL A 381 17.66 -4.10 -13.56
C VAL A 381 16.82 -2.85 -13.27
N GLY A 382 16.08 -2.40 -14.28
CA GLY A 382 15.16 -1.27 -14.17
C GLY A 382 13.99 -1.58 -13.23
N ALA A 383 14.08 -1.10 -12.00
CA ALA A 383 13.06 -1.30 -10.97
C ALA A 383 12.95 -0.06 -10.06
N VAL A 384 11.77 0.20 -9.51
CA VAL A 384 11.54 1.27 -8.53
C VAL A 384 10.44 0.86 -7.55
N GLY A 385 10.66 1.15 -6.26
CA GLY A 385 9.63 1.04 -5.23
C GLY A 385 8.85 2.35 -5.08
N VAL A 386 7.57 2.26 -4.74
CA VAL A 386 6.72 3.40 -4.40
C VAL A 386 6.07 3.12 -3.05
N ALA A 387 6.44 3.89 -2.04
CA ALA A 387 5.90 3.85 -0.70
C ALA A 387 5.06 5.12 -0.42
N TRP A 388 3.98 5.28 -1.18
CA TRP A 388 3.19 6.53 -1.23
C TRP A 388 2.62 6.94 0.13
N GLY A 389 2.09 5.98 0.89
CA GLY A 389 1.48 6.22 2.19
C GLY A 389 2.34 5.78 3.36
N ALA A 390 3.68 5.80 3.22
CA ALA A 390 4.58 5.31 4.25
C ALA A 390 4.37 6.04 5.60
N MET A 391 4.31 5.24 6.67
CA MET A 391 4.16 5.74 8.05
C MET A 391 4.94 4.88 9.06
N SER A 392 4.80 3.55 8.98
CA SER A 392 5.44 2.65 9.95
C SER A 392 6.97 2.56 9.80
N GLN A 393 7.67 2.20 10.88
CA GLN A 393 9.11 1.88 10.84
C GLN A 393 9.41 0.71 9.89
N LYS A 394 8.45 -0.21 9.70
CA LYS A 394 8.57 -1.30 8.73
C LYS A 394 8.74 -0.79 7.30
N ALA A 395 8.05 0.28 6.92
CA ALA A 395 8.19 0.86 5.59
C ALA A 395 9.61 1.39 5.35
N VAL A 396 10.26 1.98 6.36
CA VAL A 396 11.66 2.42 6.28
C VAL A 396 12.61 1.24 6.14
N ALA A 397 12.40 0.18 6.92
CA ALA A 397 13.23 -1.02 6.85
C ALA A 397 13.11 -1.71 5.49
N ILE A 398 11.89 -1.81 4.94
CA ILE A 398 11.63 -2.32 3.60
C ILE A 398 12.35 -1.43 2.57
N ALA A 399 12.11 -0.12 2.56
CA ALA A 399 12.75 0.79 1.61
C ALA A 399 14.28 0.71 1.67
N THR A 400 14.85 0.70 2.87
CA THR A 400 16.30 0.54 3.07
C THR A 400 16.80 -0.81 2.54
N GLY A 401 16.04 -1.89 2.73
CA GLY A 401 16.34 -3.20 2.16
C GLY A 401 16.40 -3.19 0.63
N PHE A 402 15.45 -2.53 -0.03
CA PHE A 402 15.46 -2.34 -1.48
C PHE A 402 16.65 -1.49 -1.94
N ASN A 403 16.95 -0.41 -1.23
CA ASN A 403 18.10 0.45 -1.55
C ASN A 403 19.43 -0.32 -1.46
N ARG A 404 19.58 -1.21 -0.48
CA ARG A 404 20.75 -2.09 -0.34
C ARG A 404 20.94 -2.99 -1.57
N TRP A 405 19.86 -3.37 -2.24
CA TRP A 405 19.90 -4.12 -3.51
C TRP A 405 20.03 -3.23 -4.75
N GLY A 406 20.29 -1.92 -4.60
CA GLY A 406 20.38 -1.00 -5.73
C GLY A 406 19.03 -0.63 -6.35
N ILE A 407 17.93 -0.84 -5.62
CA ILE A 407 16.58 -0.51 -6.09
C ILE A 407 16.14 0.83 -5.47
N PRO A 408 15.87 1.86 -6.30
CA PRO A 408 15.41 3.15 -5.82
C PRO A 408 13.98 3.10 -5.28
N VAL A 409 13.65 3.99 -4.36
CA VAL A 409 12.31 4.08 -3.73
C VAL A 409 11.82 5.52 -3.73
N ILE A 410 10.60 5.75 -4.20
CA ILE A 410 9.89 7.02 -4.08
C ILE A 410 8.96 6.92 -2.87
N VAL A 411 9.05 7.87 -1.94
CA VAL A 411 8.11 8.01 -0.83
C VAL A 411 7.12 9.14 -1.13
N GLY A 412 5.91 9.03 -0.61
CA GLY A 412 4.98 10.16 -0.67
C GLY A 412 5.37 11.30 0.29
N PRO A 413 4.59 12.40 0.33
CA PRO A 413 4.95 13.62 1.04
C PRO A 413 5.23 13.40 2.52
N HIS A 414 4.47 12.51 3.18
CA HIS A 414 4.69 12.20 4.58
C HIS A 414 5.95 11.36 4.85
N GLY A 415 6.52 10.72 3.84
CA GLY A 415 7.76 9.96 3.96
C GLY A 415 8.97 10.83 4.29
N ILE A 416 8.95 12.14 4.03
CA ILE A 416 10.02 13.07 4.43
C ILE A 416 10.22 13.09 5.96
N LYS A 417 9.18 12.73 6.72
CA LYS A 417 9.22 12.66 8.20
C LYS A 417 10.18 11.59 8.72
N TYR A 418 10.67 10.69 7.87
CA TYR A 418 11.74 9.74 8.20
C TYR A 418 13.15 10.37 8.24
N ARG A 419 13.28 11.65 7.89
CA ARG A 419 14.48 12.50 8.09
C ARG A 419 15.71 12.16 7.25
N ARG A 420 15.70 11.08 6.46
CA ARG A 420 16.84 10.69 5.62
C ARG A 420 16.39 10.32 4.22
N LEU A 421 16.92 11.05 3.25
CA LEU A 421 16.82 10.76 1.82
C LEU A 421 18.21 10.43 1.24
N TYR A 422 18.28 9.72 0.11
CA TYR A 422 19.53 9.39 -0.59
C TYR A 422 19.45 9.99 -2.00
N LEU A 423 19.79 11.27 -2.05
CA LEU A 423 19.76 12.09 -3.25
C LEU A 423 21.17 12.16 -3.84
N SER A 424 21.25 12.18 -5.16
CA SER A 424 22.45 12.56 -5.90
C SER A 424 22.42 14.07 -6.12
N ASP A 425 23.59 14.65 -6.35
CA ASP A 425 23.77 15.98 -6.93
C ASP A 425 23.30 16.08 -8.39
N GLY A 426 22.95 14.95 -9.01
CA GLY A 426 22.49 14.86 -10.39
C GLY A 426 23.64 14.93 -11.40
N GLU A 427 24.89 14.80 -10.96
CA GLU A 427 26.06 14.82 -11.82
C GLU A 427 26.46 13.41 -12.26
N ASP A 428 27.25 13.35 -13.34
CA ASP A 428 27.86 12.11 -13.81
C ASP A 428 28.76 11.50 -12.74
N PHE A 429 28.65 10.19 -12.52
CA PHE A 429 29.47 9.46 -11.56
C PHE A 429 30.39 8.44 -12.24
N GLU A 430 31.49 8.07 -11.58
CA GLU A 430 32.49 7.14 -12.10
C GLU A 430 32.13 5.68 -11.81
N VAL A 431 32.31 4.83 -12.82
CA VAL A 431 32.22 3.37 -12.73
C VAL A 431 33.39 2.74 -13.46
N TYR A 432 33.76 1.52 -13.08
CA TYR A 432 34.65 0.69 -13.90
C TYR A 432 33.83 -0.15 -14.86
N ASP A 433 34.18 -0.12 -16.14
CA ASP A 433 33.61 -1.02 -17.11
C ASP A 433 34.49 -2.27 -17.24
N ARG A 434 33.97 -3.45 -16.85
CA ARG A 434 34.78 -4.69 -16.85
C ARG A 434 35.15 -5.14 -18.26
N LYS A 435 34.35 -4.80 -19.26
CA LYS A 435 34.56 -5.22 -20.64
C LYS A 435 35.53 -4.28 -21.35
N LEU A 436 35.42 -2.97 -21.12
CA LEU A 436 36.33 -1.96 -21.65
C LEU A 436 37.62 -1.81 -20.83
N LYS A 437 37.65 -2.36 -19.60
CA LYS A 437 38.78 -2.34 -18.66
C LYS A 437 39.28 -0.94 -18.34
N LYS A 438 38.35 0.00 -18.08
CA LYS A 438 38.68 1.38 -17.72
C LYS A 438 37.61 1.99 -16.82
N VAL A 439 38.00 3.03 -16.09
CA VAL A 439 37.07 3.91 -15.40
C VAL A 439 36.43 4.85 -16.42
N MET A 440 35.11 5.03 -16.32
CA MET A 440 34.36 5.95 -17.17
C MET A 440 33.26 6.65 -16.37
N ARG A 441 32.93 7.88 -16.80
CA ARG A 441 31.81 8.64 -16.25
C ARG A 441 30.52 8.27 -16.96
N ILE A 442 29.48 7.97 -16.20
CA ILE A 442 28.16 7.59 -16.70
C ILE A 442 27.07 8.52 -16.17
N ASP A 443 25.93 8.52 -16.86
CA ASP A 443 24.74 9.27 -16.49
C ASP A 443 24.16 8.81 -15.14
N PRO A 444 23.55 9.72 -14.35
CA PRO A 444 23.02 9.43 -13.01
C PRO A 444 21.76 8.53 -13.06
N THR A 445 21.93 7.24 -13.39
CA THR A 445 20.84 6.28 -13.58
C THR A 445 20.99 5.07 -12.65
N PRO A 446 20.10 4.85 -11.65
CA PRO A 446 19.10 5.79 -11.15
C PRO A 446 19.75 6.98 -10.42
N GLU A 447 19.14 8.16 -10.50
CA GLU A 447 19.69 9.38 -9.87
C GLU A 447 19.60 9.34 -8.34
N HIS A 448 18.53 8.78 -7.80
CA HIS A 448 18.32 8.73 -6.36
C HIS A 448 18.06 7.30 -5.93
N LEU A 449 18.50 6.94 -4.72
CA LEU A 449 18.09 5.69 -4.11
C LEU A 449 16.85 5.87 -3.25
N ILE A 450 16.65 7.02 -2.61
CA ILE A 450 15.36 7.34 -1.99
C ILE A 450 15.06 8.83 -2.11
N THR A 451 13.92 9.13 -2.71
CA THR A 451 13.43 10.50 -2.95
C THR A 451 11.96 10.61 -2.58
N ALA A 452 11.46 11.84 -2.40
CA ALA A 452 10.06 12.11 -2.14
C ALA A 452 9.42 12.76 -3.36
N ALA A 453 8.11 12.52 -3.55
CA ALA A 453 7.29 13.27 -4.49
C ALA A 453 6.11 13.91 -3.74
N GLU A 454 5.78 15.14 -4.10
CA GLU A 454 4.74 15.97 -3.48
C GLU A 454 3.33 15.49 -3.86
N ASN A 455 3.15 15.04 -5.10
CA ASN A 455 1.87 14.55 -5.60
C ASN A 455 2.04 13.35 -6.55
N PHE A 456 0.95 12.65 -6.81
CA PHE A 456 1.00 11.40 -7.59
C PHE A 456 1.48 11.61 -9.04
N LYS A 457 1.27 12.81 -9.61
CA LYS A 457 1.70 13.15 -10.97
C LYS A 457 3.22 13.28 -11.05
N GLU A 458 3.82 13.95 -10.08
CA GLU A 458 5.27 14.01 -9.92
C GLU A 458 5.85 12.62 -9.68
N CYS A 459 5.22 11.81 -8.83
CA CYS A 459 5.63 10.43 -8.61
C CYS A 459 5.66 9.63 -9.92
N LEU A 460 4.62 9.73 -10.75
CA LEU A 460 4.56 9.09 -12.07
C LEU A 460 5.70 9.56 -12.98
N CYS A 461 6.00 10.86 -13.01
CA CYS A 461 7.07 11.40 -13.84
C CYS A 461 8.46 10.96 -13.36
N THR A 462 8.65 10.76 -12.06
CA THR A 462 9.91 10.30 -11.46
C THR A 462 10.16 8.80 -11.69
N ILE A 463 9.12 7.99 -11.88
CA ILE A 463 9.25 6.53 -12.07
C ILE A 463 10.12 6.17 -13.29
N PRO A 464 9.86 6.65 -14.54
CA PRO A 464 10.70 6.32 -15.68
C PRO A 464 12.16 6.72 -15.49
N LYS A 465 12.39 7.91 -14.93
CA LYS A 465 13.73 8.43 -14.60
C LYS A 465 14.49 7.45 -13.70
N LEU A 466 13.87 7.00 -12.61
CA LEU A 466 14.47 6.05 -11.67
C LEU A 466 14.47 4.59 -12.18
N CYS A 467 13.77 4.27 -13.26
CA CYS A 467 13.87 2.97 -13.93
C CYS A 467 15.00 2.90 -14.96
N MET A 468 15.56 4.03 -15.41
CA MET A 468 16.72 4.03 -16.31
C MET A 468 17.93 3.42 -15.63
N ARG A 469 18.73 2.69 -16.40
CA ARG A 469 19.93 2.00 -15.93
C ARG A 469 21.09 2.28 -16.88
N PRO A 470 22.35 2.28 -16.40
CA PRO A 470 23.50 2.60 -17.23
C PRO A 470 23.62 1.64 -18.42
N ASN A 471 23.29 0.37 -18.21
CA ASN A 471 23.37 -0.70 -19.21
C ASN A 471 22.13 -0.82 -20.12
N ASP A 472 21.19 0.13 -20.11
CA ASP A 472 20.06 0.09 -21.04
C ASP A 472 20.56 0.06 -22.50
N GLY A 473 20.04 -0.84 -23.33
CA GLY A 473 20.29 -0.78 -24.77
C GLY A 473 19.68 0.49 -25.36
N SER A 474 20.14 0.98 -26.52
CA SER A 474 19.61 2.23 -27.08
C SER A 474 18.10 2.20 -27.30
N ARG A 475 17.56 1.05 -27.74
CA ARG A 475 16.10 0.84 -27.88
C ARG A 475 15.39 0.93 -26.53
N GLY A 476 15.91 0.27 -25.49
CA GLY A 476 15.30 0.31 -24.16
C GLY A 476 15.40 1.68 -23.49
N ARG A 477 16.55 2.35 -23.63
CA ARG A 477 16.71 3.73 -23.16
C ARG A 477 15.73 4.66 -23.87
N SER A 478 15.58 4.52 -25.20
CA SER A 478 14.59 5.26 -25.97
C SER A 478 13.16 5.05 -25.46
N MET A 479 12.77 3.81 -25.16
CA MET A 479 11.45 3.55 -24.56
C MET A 479 11.26 4.22 -23.19
N LYS A 480 12.27 4.18 -22.32
CA LYS A 480 12.20 4.86 -21.01
C LYS A 480 12.16 6.38 -21.15
N VAL A 481 12.92 6.95 -22.08
CA VAL A 481 12.90 8.39 -22.41
C VAL A 481 11.52 8.79 -22.94
N TYR A 482 10.92 7.99 -23.82
CA TYR A 482 9.56 8.21 -24.29
C TYR A 482 8.56 8.31 -23.14
N HIS A 483 8.62 7.40 -22.17
CA HIS A 483 7.74 7.47 -21.00
C HIS A 483 8.03 8.68 -20.11
N TYR A 484 9.31 9.04 -19.93
CA TYR A 484 9.70 10.23 -19.17
C TYR A 484 9.12 11.51 -19.77
N VAL A 485 9.35 11.73 -21.07
CA VAL A 485 8.86 12.91 -21.79
C VAL A 485 7.34 12.96 -21.83
N THR A 486 6.67 11.87 -22.25
CA THR A 486 5.22 11.89 -22.42
C THR A 486 4.44 11.98 -21.10
N LEU A 487 5.01 11.55 -19.97
CA LEU A 487 4.41 11.78 -18.65
C LEU A 487 4.51 13.25 -18.25
N TYR A 488 5.67 13.88 -18.45
CA TYR A 488 5.84 15.31 -18.21
C TYR A 488 4.90 16.15 -19.09
N GLU A 489 4.79 15.82 -20.37
CA GLU A 489 3.85 16.50 -21.27
C GLU A 489 2.39 16.32 -20.80
N LYS A 490 2.00 15.10 -20.44
CA LYS A 490 0.63 14.78 -20.00
C LYS A 490 0.24 15.53 -18.72
N TYR A 491 1.14 15.60 -17.73
CA TYR A 491 0.80 16.07 -16.39
C TYR A 491 1.26 17.49 -16.07
N PHE A 492 2.30 17.97 -16.74
CA PHE A 492 2.92 19.29 -16.51
C PHE A 492 3.02 20.15 -17.77
N ASN A 493 2.66 19.61 -18.94
CA ASN A 493 2.69 20.32 -20.23
C ASN A 493 4.06 20.96 -20.54
N CYS A 494 5.15 20.29 -20.16
CA CYS A 494 6.51 20.75 -20.39
C CYS A 494 7.45 19.58 -20.72
N MET A 495 8.67 19.90 -21.16
CA MET A 495 9.75 18.92 -21.26
C MET A 495 10.32 18.61 -19.86
N PRO A 496 10.79 17.37 -19.61
CA PRO A 496 11.49 17.10 -18.37
C PRO A 496 12.72 18.02 -18.22
N PRO A 497 12.93 18.64 -17.05
CA PRO A 497 13.86 19.77 -16.89
C PRO A 497 15.35 19.40 -17.00
N ASP A 498 15.66 18.11 -16.93
CA ASP A 498 16.99 17.50 -16.86
C ASP A 498 17.16 16.36 -17.89
N LEU A 499 16.30 16.33 -18.92
CA LEU A 499 16.29 15.26 -19.92
C LEU A 499 17.65 15.04 -20.59
N GLU A 500 18.43 16.10 -20.77
CA GLU A 500 19.76 16.08 -21.39
C GLU A 500 20.74 15.16 -20.64
N LYS A 501 20.54 14.96 -19.33
CA LYS A 501 21.39 14.09 -18.51
C LYS A 501 21.20 12.61 -18.84
N PHE A 502 20.05 12.24 -19.39
CA PHE A 502 19.63 10.85 -19.59
C PHE A 502 19.74 10.34 -21.03
N ILE A 503 20.11 11.22 -21.96
CA ILE A 503 20.33 10.88 -23.36
C ILE A 503 21.83 10.74 -23.59
N ARG A 504 22.29 9.52 -23.91
CA ARG A 504 23.73 9.26 -24.12
C ARG A 504 24.13 9.53 -25.56
N THR A 505 23.27 9.16 -26.51
CA THR A 505 23.47 9.38 -27.95
C THR A 505 22.13 9.63 -28.64
N GLU A 506 22.14 10.08 -29.89
CA GLU A 506 20.92 10.25 -30.68
C GLU A 506 20.07 8.97 -30.81
N LYS A 507 20.68 7.79 -30.66
CA LYS A 507 19.96 6.50 -30.71
C LYS A 507 19.05 6.27 -29.49
N ASP A 508 19.28 7.01 -28.41
CA ASP A 508 18.41 6.97 -27.23
C ASP A 508 17.17 7.86 -27.40
N ILE A 509 17.06 8.62 -28.49
CA ILE A 509 15.92 9.53 -28.72
C ILE A 509 14.75 8.76 -29.36
N PRO A 510 13.53 8.81 -28.78
CA PRO A 510 12.34 8.24 -29.40
C PRO A 510 12.07 8.83 -30.78
N PHE A 511 11.86 7.98 -31.78
CA PHE A 511 11.63 8.41 -33.17
C PHE A 511 10.48 9.42 -33.28
N MET A 512 9.36 9.16 -32.61
CA MET A 512 8.16 10.02 -32.65
C MET A 512 8.36 11.40 -32.03
N LEU A 513 9.40 11.59 -31.21
CA LEU A 513 9.68 12.82 -30.48
C LEU A 513 11.04 13.41 -30.87
N LYS A 514 11.63 12.93 -31.98
CA LYS A 514 13.03 13.18 -32.31
C LYS A 514 13.33 14.66 -32.49
N ASP A 515 12.55 15.36 -33.30
CA ASP A 515 12.79 16.77 -33.62
C ASP A 515 12.68 17.64 -32.37
N LYS A 516 11.60 17.43 -31.59
CA LYS A 516 11.34 18.14 -30.34
C LYS A 516 12.46 17.95 -29.30
N ILE A 517 12.92 16.71 -29.13
CA ILE A 517 13.98 16.41 -28.17
C ILE A 517 15.32 16.98 -28.64
N LEU A 518 15.64 16.90 -29.94
CA LEU A 518 16.88 17.48 -30.47
C LEU A 518 16.92 19.01 -30.35
N GLU A 519 15.78 19.68 -30.49
CA GLU A 519 15.66 21.12 -30.23
C GLU A 519 15.98 21.44 -28.76
N TYR A 520 15.34 20.75 -27.82
CA TYR A 520 15.62 20.88 -26.38
C TYR A 520 17.10 20.62 -26.05
N LEU A 521 17.70 19.58 -26.64
CA LEU A 521 19.11 19.23 -26.39
C LEU A 521 20.07 20.30 -26.91
N LYS A 522 19.77 20.94 -28.05
CA LYS A 522 20.57 22.06 -28.59
C LYS A 522 20.53 23.26 -27.64
N GLU A 523 19.35 23.60 -27.10
CA GLU A 523 19.21 24.69 -26.12
C GLU A 523 20.02 24.44 -24.84
N LYS A 524 20.16 23.18 -24.44
CA LYS A 524 20.93 22.75 -23.26
C LYS A 524 22.42 22.56 -23.53
N GLY A 525 22.90 22.78 -24.76
CA GLY A 525 24.31 22.57 -25.10
C GLY A 525 24.76 21.11 -24.96
N TRP A 526 23.84 20.16 -25.17
CA TRP A 526 24.13 18.74 -25.03
C TRP A 526 25.05 18.23 -26.16
N GLU A 527 26.02 17.39 -25.80
CA GLU A 527 26.88 16.67 -26.73
C GLU A 527 26.74 15.15 -26.55
N PRO A 528 26.72 14.37 -27.65
CA PRO A 528 26.65 12.92 -27.56
C PRO A 528 27.90 12.32 -26.89
N ARG A 529 27.68 11.34 -26.03
CA ARG A 529 28.78 10.57 -25.41
C ARG A 529 29.54 9.79 -26.48
N LYS A 530 30.86 9.84 -26.40
CA LYS A 530 31.76 9.09 -27.31
C LYS A 530 31.66 7.58 -27.10
N GLU A 531 31.41 7.16 -25.86
CA GLU A 531 31.36 5.77 -25.45
C GLU A 531 30.20 5.55 -24.47
N ILE A 532 29.64 4.35 -24.50
CA ILE A 532 28.53 3.90 -23.65
C ILE A 532 29.03 2.72 -22.83
N PRO A 533 28.66 2.61 -21.54
CA PRO A 533 29.04 1.46 -20.72
C PRO A 533 28.44 0.16 -21.30
N GLN A 534 29.24 -0.90 -21.29
CA GLN A 534 28.86 -2.27 -21.67
C GLN A 534 28.76 -3.20 -20.46
N GLU A 535 29.63 -2.99 -19.46
CA GLU A 535 29.61 -3.75 -18.21
C GLU A 535 30.04 -2.88 -17.02
N PRO A 536 29.24 -1.88 -16.66
CA PRO A 536 29.55 -0.98 -15.56
C PRO A 536 29.42 -1.70 -14.21
N THR A 537 30.34 -1.41 -13.30
CA THR A 537 30.37 -1.91 -11.93
C THR A 537 30.94 -0.85 -10.99
N LEU A 538 30.45 -0.83 -9.75
CA LEU A 538 31.02 -0.07 -8.63
C LEU A 538 32.02 -0.90 -7.81
N LEU A 539 32.25 -2.16 -8.20
CA LEU A 539 33.15 -3.10 -7.53
C LEU A 539 34.42 -3.24 -8.37
N TYR A 540 35.42 -2.42 -8.09
CA TYR A 540 36.71 -2.47 -8.79
C TYR A 540 37.88 -2.04 -7.91
#